data_AF-A0A5Q3LAU2-F1
#
_entry.id   AF-A0A5Q3LAU2-F1
#
_cell.length_a   1.000
_cell.length_b   1.000
_cell.length_c   1.000
_cell.angle_alpha   90.00
_cell.angle_beta   90.00
_cell.angle_gamma   90.00
#
_symmetry.space_group_name_H-M   'P 1'
#
loop_
_entity.id
_entity.type
_entity.pdbx_description
1 polymer ?
#
loop_
_entity_poly.entity_id
_entity_poly.type
_entity_poly.pdbx_seq_one_letter_code
_entity_poly.pdbx_strand_id
1 'polypeptide(L)'
;MSLQPVYPKELTEAAWKSNVSTAYKMAKGKAGISEALRQCEKAFKSIDWALTDAKMQCKDCMYSPDFDEKKIAALKYHSGVIQKKLVKAIKDVQIAAEKAIQICKGSKLIPKSTTAYLTKVKKEAIDFEETCGGTLVRQISEWYNEVKKRQLKNIGMAAQKLINYATNFETNLNKMLKAVEKENEEKAKISHFTSFRTEHIRGIGTALPFFRKDNDFKPALSFWKTASSDGYNPKESNEIDGKARQMTIEVKKLLQIMKSKQLI
;
A
#
# COMPACT_ATOMS: atom_id res chain seq x y z
N MET A 1 -2.73 -4.59 -7.27
CA MET A 1 -1.89 -5.41 -8.16
C MET A 1 -0.84 -6.03 -7.27
N SER A 2 -0.63 -7.35 -7.34
CA SER A 2 0.52 -7.98 -6.66
C SER A 2 1.75 -7.67 -7.48
N LEU A 3 2.84 -7.27 -6.84
CA LEU A 3 4.14 -7.06 -7.50
C LEU A 3 4.95 -8.35 -7.66
N GLN A 4 4.46 -9.47 -7.12
CA GLN A 4 5.08 -10.77 -7.30
C GLN A 4 4.95 -11.22 -8.77
N PRO A 5 6.07 -11.43 -9.49
CA PRO A 5 6.05 -11.98 -10.83
C PRO A 5 5.51 -13.41 -10.84
N VAL A 6 4.88 -13.84 -11.94
CA VAL A 6 4.49 -15.24 -12.11
C VAL A 6 5.75 -16.07 -12.36
N TYR A 7 5.95 -17.15 -11.58
CA TYR A 7 7.07 -18.05 -11.79
C TYR A 7 6.87 -18.87 -13.07
N PRO A 8 7.81 -18.87 -14.04
CA PRO A 8 7.64 -19.60 -15.29
C PRO A 8 7.63 -21.12 -15.06
N LYS A 9 6.70 -21.83 -15.69
CA LYS A 9 6.50 -23.27 -15.49
C LYS A 9 7.71 -24.09 -15.98
N GLU A 10 8.35 -23.60 -17.02
CA GLU A 10 9.53 -24.14 -17.66
C GLU A 10 10.76 -24.12 -16.75
N LEU A 11 10.79 -23.22 -15.76
CA LEU A 11 11.89 -23.09 -14.79
C LEU A 11 11.74 -24.03 -13.58
N THR A 12 10.92 -25.08 -13.69
CA THR A 12 10.77 -26.08 -12.63
C THR A 12 11.55 -27.36 -12.93
N GLU A 13 12.04 -28.02 -11.86
CA GLU A 13 12.69 -29.33 -12.00
C GLU A 13 11.71 -30.39 -12.54
N ALA A 14 10.45 -30.31 -12.15
CA ALA A 14 9.40 -31.22 -12.61
C ALA A 14 9.22 -31.13 -14.13
N ALA A 15 9.07 -29.92 -14.68
CA ALA A 15 8.96 -29.70 -16.11
C ALA A 15 10.23 -30.15 -16.86
N TRP A 16 11.40 -29.95 -16.28
CA TRP A 16 12.64 -30.47 -16.84
C TRP A 16 12.64 -32.01 -16.92
N LYS A 17 12.32 -32.70 -15.83
CA LYS A 17 12.33 -34.18 -15.76
C LYS A 17 11.32 -34.82 -16.72
N SER A 18 10.19 -34.16 -16.99
CA SER A 18 9.17 -34.64 -17.91
C SER A 18 9.53 -34.47 -19.38
N ASN A 19 10.33 -33.45 -19.73
CA ASN A 19 10.63 -33.09 -21.12
C ASN A 19 12.01 -33.57 -21.61
N VAL A 20 12.87 -34.04 -20.70
CA VAL A 20 14.21 -34.53 -21.06
C VAL A 20 14.21 -36.01 -21.45
N SER A 21 14.90 -36.33 -22.56
CA SER A 21 15.00 -37.70 -23.08
C SER A 21 15.77 -38.65 -22.15
N THR A 22 15.43 -39.94 -22.19
CA THR A 22 16.14 -40.99 -21.44
C THR A 22 17.62 -41.06 -21.81
N ALA A 23 17.97 -40.83 -23.08
CA ALA A 23 19.36 -40.76 -23.54
C ALA A 23 20.16 -39.66 -22.83
N TYR A 24 19.59 -38.46 -22.67
CA TYR A 24 20.21 -37.39 -21.90
C TYR A 24 20.29 -37.73 -20.40
N LYS A 25 19.26 -38.36 -19.82
CA LYS A 25 19.26 -38.81 -18.42
C LYS A 25 20.39 -39.82 -18.16
N MET A 26 20.59 -40.78 -19.07
CA MET A 26 21.62 -41.82 -18.98
C MET A 26 23.03 -41.31 -19.21
N ALA A 27 23.20 -40.26 -20.03
CA ALA A 27 24.50 -39.59 -20.24
C ALA A 27 25.02 -38.85 -18.98
N LYS A 28 24.23 -38.79 -17.90
CA LYS A 28 24.48 -38.08 -16.63
C LYS A 28 24.98 -36.64 -16.79
N GLY A 29 24.05 -35.69 -16.80
CA GLY A 29 23.96 -34.62 -15.79
C GLY A 29 25.09 -33.59 -15.64
N LYS A 30 26.15 -33.58 -16.47
CA LYS A 30 27.30 -32.67 -16.31
C LYS A 30 26.95 -31.17 -16.36
N ALA A 31 25.77 -30.82 -16.84
CA ALA A 31 25.33 -29.43 -16.95
C ALA A 31 24.70 -28.86 -15.67
N GLY A 32 24.34 -29.67 -14.67
CA GLY A 32 23.83 -29.19 -13.38
C GLY A 32 22.41 -28.59 -13.40
N ILE A 33 21.64 -28.74 -14.49
CA ILE A 33 20.37 -28.03 -14.68
C ILE A 33 19.30 -28.36 -13.65
N SER A 34 19.18 -29.63 -13.24
CA SER A 34 18.20 -30.06 -12.21
C SER A 34 18.44 -29.37 -10.87
N GLU A 35 19.70 -29.10 -10.54
CA GLU A 35 20.08 -28.41 -9.32
C GLU A 35 19.82 -26.91 -9.42
N ALA A 36 20.23 -26.29 -10.54
CA ALA A 36 19.99 -24.86 -10.78
C ALA A 36 18.49 -24.52 -10.75
N LEU A 37 17.63 -25.35 -11.37
CA LEU A 37 16.18 -25.16 -11.35
C LEU A 37 15.60 -25.25 -9.93
N ARG A 38 16.03 -26.25 -9.13
CA ARG A 38 15.61 -26.38 -7.73
C ARG A 38 16.04 -25.19 -6.89
N GLN A 39 17.27 -24.70 -7.07
CA GLN A 39 17.78 -23.53 -6.36
C GLN A 39 17.04 -22.26 -6.77
N CYS A 40 16.74 -22.09 -8.06
CA CYS A 40 15.95 -20.96 -8.55
C CYS A 40 14.53 -20.95 -7.96
N GLU A 41 13.84 -22.08 -7.96
CA GLU A 41 12.50 -22.19 -7.40
C GLU A 41 12.50 -21.94 -5.88
N LYS A 42 13.49 -22.51 -5.17
CA LYS A 42 13.68 -22.26 -3.73
C LYS A 42 13.97 -20.79 -3.45
N ALA A 43 14.83 -20.15 -4.23
CA ALA A 43 15.14 -18.73 -4.08
C ALA A 43 13.88 -17.87 -4.28
N PHE A 44 13.07 -18.16 -5.30
CA PHE A 44 11.82 -17.45 -5.55
C PHE A 44 10.83 -17.60 -4.39
N LYS A 45 10.65 -18.82 -3.87
CA LYS A 45 9.77 -19.10 -2.72
C LYS A 45 10.26 -18.47 -1.41
N SER A 46 11.56 -18.20 -1.30
CA SER A 46 12.15 -17.58 -0.10
C SER A 46 12.01 -16.05 -0.04
N ILE A 47 11.57 -15.41 -1.12
CA ILE A 47 11.38 -13.96 -1.15
C ILE A 47 10.10 -13.61 -0.41
N ASP A 48 10.21 -12.66 0.51
CA ASP A 48 9.05 -12.00 1.11
C ASP A 48 8.59 -10.86 0.19
N TRP A 49 7.65 -11.19 -0.69
CA TRP A 49 7.08 -10.23 -1.64
C TRP A 49 6.34 -9.08 -0.96
N ALA A 50 5.87 -9.26 0.29
CA ALA A 50 5.18 -8.20 1.03
C ALA A 50 6.10 -7.02 1.37
N LEU A 51 7.42 -7.23 1.40
CA LEU A 51 8.42 -6.15 1.59
C LEU A 51 8.61 -5.27 0.34
N THR A 52 8.07 -5.68 -0.80
CA THR A 52 8.05 -4.87 -2.03
C THR A 52 6.68 -4.26 -2.34
N ASP A 53 5.61 -4.72 -1.67
CA ASP A 53 4.25 -4.23 -1.92
C ASP A 53 3.94 -2.96 -1.13
N ALA A 54 3.76 -1.85 -1.85
CA ALA A 54 3.37 -0.57 -1.29
C ALA A 54 2.06 -0.62 -0.49
N LYS A 55 1.09 -1.48 -0.84
CA LYS A 55 -0.15 -1.60 -0.06
C LYS A 55 0.10 -2.15 1.33
N MET A 56 1.03 -3.09 1.46
CA MET A 56 1.38 -3.72 2.73
C MET A 56 2.27 -2.80 3.56
N GLN A 57 3.29 -2.23 2.92
CA GLN A 57 4.30 -1.41 3.59
C GLN A 57 3.80 -0.01 3.95
N CYS A 58 2.95 0.58 3.12
CA CYS A 58 2.45 1.94 3.32
C CYS A 58 1.08 2.00 3.98
N LYS A 59 0.61 0.89 4.59
CA LYS A 59 -0.68 0.87 5.28
C LYS A 59 -0.77 2.00 6.30
N ASP A 60 0.33 2.32 6.98
CA ASP A 60 0.44 3.32 8.06
C ASP A 60 1.05 4.65 7.64
N CYS A 61 1.48 4.78 6.38
CA CYS A 61 2.01 6.04 5.86
C CYS A 61 0.89 7.08 5.76
N MET A 62 1.23 8.31 6.13
CA MET A 62 0.29 9.43 6.11
C MET A 62 0.86 10.59 5.30
N TYR A 63 2.14 10.87 5.44
CA TYR A 63 2.79 12.00 4.79
C TYR A 63 3.74 11.55 3.69
N SER A 64 4.06 12.48 2.77
CA SER A 64 4.96 12.22 1.65
C SER A 64 6.27 11.54 2.07
N PRO A 65 6.98 12.00 3.14
CA PRO A 65 8.22 11.36 3.57
C PRO A 65 8.06 9.90 3.97
N ASP A 66 6.95 9.53 4.61
CA ASP A 66 6.68 8.15 5.03
C ASP A 66 6.64 7.20 3.81
N PHE A 67 5.99 7.62 2.72
CA PHE A 67 5.92 6.83 1.49
C PHE A 67 7.30 6.73 0.82
N ASP A 68 8.06 7.82 0.80
CA ASP A 68 9.38 7.87 0.19
C ASP A 68 10.38 6.99 0.95
N GLU A 69 10.32 6.98 2.29
CA GLU A 69 11.12 6.08 3.13
C GLU A 69 10.79 4.61 2.86
N LYS A 70 9.51 4.24 2.84
CA LYS A 70 9.09 2.86 2.56
C LYS A 70 9.46 2.43 1.14
N LYS A 71 9.41 3.35 0.17
CA LYS A 71 9.87 3.09 -1.21
C LYS A 71 11.38 2.79 -1.24
N ILE A 72 12.19 3.61 -0.56
CA ILE A 72 13.63 3.38 -0.46
C ILE A 72 13.93 2.03 0.19
N ALA A 73 13.20 1.67 1.25
CA ALA A 73 13.34 0.38 1.92
C ALA A 73 13.02 -0.80 0.98
N ALA A 74 11.94 -0.71 0.19
CA ALA A 74 11.58 -1.74 -0.80
C ALA A 74 12.63 -1.89 -1.90
N LEU A 75 13.18 -0.77 -2.40
CA LEU A 75 14.25 -0.78 -3.41
C LEU A 75 15.57 -1.34 -2.84
N LYS A 76 15.88 -1.05 -1.57
CA LYS A 76 17.01 -1.68 -0.85
C LYS A 76 16.79 -3.18 -0.67
N TYR A 77 15.57 -3.61 -0.34
CA TYR A 77 15.23 -5.02 -0.24
C TYR A 77 15.38 -5.73 -1.59
N HIS A 78 14.89 -5.12 -2.69
CA HIS A 78 15.08 -5.65 -4.03
C HIS A 78 16.57 -5.84 -4.34
N SER A 79 17.39 -4.80 -4.19
CA SER A 79 18.82 -4.86 -4.50
C SER A 79 19.61 -5.80 -3.56
N GLY A 80 19.21 -5.91 -2.28
CA GLY A 80 19.87 -6.74 -1.30
C GLY A 80 19.48 -8.23 -1.35
N VAL A 81 18.24 -8.54 -1.72
CA VAL A 81 17.68 -9.89 -1.65
C VAL A 81 17.32 -10.43 -3.03
N ILE A 82 16.45 -9.73 -3.77
CA ILE A 82 15.95 -10.22 -5.06
C ILE A 82 17.10 -10.28 -6.08
N GLN A 83 17.86 -9.20 -6.21
CA GLN A 83 18.98 -9.12 -7.14
C GLN A 83 20.12 -10.10 -6.79
N LYS A 84 20.45 -10.23 -5.49
CA LYS A 84 21.58 -11.07 -5.05
C LYS A 84 21.25 -12.56 -4.97
N LYS A 85 20.00 -12.93 -4.68
CA LYS A 85 19.58 -14.32 -4.50
C LYS A 85 18.85 -14.86 -5.73
N LEU A 86 17.70 -14.27 -6.08
CA LEU A 86 16.86 -14.80 -7.16
C LEU A 86 17.48 -14.55 -8.52
N VAL A 87 17.85 -13.31 -8.86
CA VAL A 87 18.45 -13.00 -10.16
C VAL A 87 19.75 -13.79 -10.38
N LYS A 88 20.54 -14.00 -9.32
CA LYS A 88 21.70 -14.89 -9.37
C LYS A 88 21.31 -16.34 -9.69
N ALA A 89 20.33 -16.91 -8.99
CA ALA A 89 19.88 -18.27 -9.24
C ALA A 89 19.28 -18.45 -10.65
N ILE A 90 18.62 -17.42 -11.20
CA ILE A 90 18.14 -17.41 -12.58
C ILE A 90 19.33 -17.47 -13.57
N LYS A 91 20.40 -16.70 -13.33
CA LYS A 91 21.62 -16.78 -14.14
C LYS A 91 22.28 -18.15 -14.10
N ASP A 92 22.28 -18.80 -12.94
CA ASP A 92 22.81 -20.17 -12.81
C ASP A 92 22.01 -21.16 -13.68
N VAL A 93 20.68 -20.97 -13.81
CA VAL A 93 19.85 -21.75 -14.76
C VAL A 93 20.26 -21.46 -16.21
N GLN A 94 20.47 -20.20 -16.58
CA GLN A 94 20.90 -19.85 -17.95
C GLN A 94 22.24 -20.50 -18.30
N ILE A 95 23.22 -20.45 -17.39
CA ILE A 95 24.54 -21.05 -17.57
C ILE A 95 24.43 -22.57 -17.68
N ALA A 96 23.64 -23.20 -16.82
CA ALA A 96 23.38 -24.64 -16.86
C ALA A 96 22.69 -25.06 -18.16
N ALA A 97 21.70 -24.30 -18.62
CA ALA A 97 21.01 -24.55 -19.88
C ALA A 97 21.94 -24.40 -21.09
N GLU A 98 22.78 -23.37 -21.13
CA GLU A 98 23.76 -23.20 -22.21
C GLU A 98 24.74 -24.39 -22.27
N LYS A 99 25.32 -24.77 -21.12
CA LYS A 99 26.20 -25.94 -21.04
C LYS A 99 25.50 -27.22 -21.51
N ALA A 100 24.24 -27.41 -21.11
CA ALA A 100 23.44 -28.54 -21.54
C ALA A 100 23.18 -28.55 -23.06
N ILE A 101 22.90 -27.39 -23.66
CA ILE A 101 22.69 -27.24 -25.11
C ILE A 101 23.94 -27.66 -25.87
N GLN A 102 25.13 -27.20 -25.43
CA GLN A 102 26.39 -27.56 -26.08
C GLN A 102 26.68 -29.06 -26.01
N ILE A 103 26.43 -29.70 -24.84
CA ILE A 103 26.56 -31.16 -24.69
C ILE A 103 25.60 -31.89 -25.63
N CYS A 104 24.34 -31.44 -25.74
CA CYS A 104 23.37 -32.07 -26.64
C CYS A 104 23.77 -31.98 -28.10
N LYS A 105 24.28 -30.81 -28.54
CA LYS A 105 24.75 -30.61 -29.92
C LYS A 105 25.95 -31.51 -30.26
N GLY A 106 26.80 -31.82 -29.29
CA GLY A 106 27.96 -32.71 -29.46
C GLY A 106 27.60 -34.21 -29.51
N SER A 107 26.35 -34.60 -29.24
CA SER A 107 25.94 -36.01 -29.18
C SER A 107 24.96 -36.38 -30.29
N LYS A 108 25.29 -37.40 -31.08
CA LYS A 108 24.38 -37.98 -32.07
C LYS A 108 23.23 -38.80 -31.46
N LEU A 109 23.36 -39.17 -30.19
CA LEU A 109 22.40 -40.04 -29.47
C LEU A 109 21.29 -39.26 -28.76
N ILE A 110 21.47 -37.95 -28.56
CA ILE A 110 20.49 -37.12 -27.86
C ILE A 110 19.52 -36.52 -28.89
N PRO A 111 18.19 -36.74 -28.75
CA PRO A 111 17.21 -36.17 -29.67
C PRO A 111 17.25 -34.64 -29.72
N LYS A 112 17.06 -34.07 -30.92
CA LYS A 112 16.96 -32.61 -31.14
C LYS A 112 15.87 -31.95 -30.29
N SER A 113 14.82 -32.68 -29.91
CA SER A 113 13.77 -32.19 -29.01
C SER A 113 14.28 -31.80 -27.63
N THR A 114 15.31 -32.49 -27.11
CA THR A 114 15.94 -32.12 -25.83
C THR A 114 16.68 -30.78 -25.94
N THR A 115 17.41 -30.57 -27.04
CA THR A 115 18.07 -29.29 -27.33
C THR A 115 17.05 -28.16 -27.46
N ALA A 116 15.94 -28.39 -28.16
CA ALA A 116 14.88 -27.39 -28.33
C ALA A 116 14.26 -26.99 -26.99
N TYR A 117 13.99 -27.96 -26.11
CA TYR A 117 13.47 -27.69 -24.78
C TYR A 117 14.46 -26.88 -23.93
N LEU A 118 15.75 -27.22 -23.95
CA LEU A 118 16.79 -26.47 -23.24
C LEU A 118 16.92 -25.02 -23.74
N THR A 119 16.79 -24.80 -25.05
CA THR A 119 16.73 -23.45 -25.62
C THR A 119 15.51 -22.68 -25.11
N LYS A 120 14.35 -23.33 -24.97
CA LYS A 120 13.16 -22.73 -24.35
C LYS A 120 13.41 -22.36 -22.88
N VAL A 121 13.97 -23.27 -22.07
CA VAL A 121 14.32 -23.00 -20.67
C VAL A 121 15.27 -21.81 -20.55
N LYS A 122 16.32 -21.74 -21.41
CA LYS A 122 17.25 -20.63 -21.43
C LYS A 122 16.54 -19.30 -21.73
N LYS A 123 15.65 -19.30 -22.73
CA LYS A 123 14.88 -18.10 -23.10
C LYS A 123 13.99 -17.62 -21.95
N GLU A 124 13.22 -18.51 -21.36
CA GLU A 124 12.36 -18.20 -20.21
C GLU A 124 13.17 -17.67 -19.02
N ALA A 125 14.37 -18.20 -18.78
CA ALA A 125 15.26 -17.69 -17.74
C ALA A 125 15.79 -16.29 -18.05
N ILE A 126 16.02 -15.92 -19.31
CA ILE A 126 16.41 -14.56 -19.71
C ILE A 126 15.24 -13.59 -19.50
N ASP A 127 14.05 -13.93 -20.01
CA ASP A 127 12.86 -13.10 -19.91
C ASP A 127 12.46 -12.88 -18.42
N PHE A 128 12.63 -13.91 -17.60
CA PHE A 128 12.37 -13.83 -16.17
C PHE A 128 13.46 -13.04 -15.42
N GLU A 129 14.73 -13.11 -15.84
CA GLU A 129 15.78 -12.26 -15.31
C GLU A 129 15.47 -10.78 -15.56
N GLU A 130 15.11 -10.42 -16.79
CA GLU A 130 14.76 -9.04 -17.14
C GLU A 130 13.58 -8.53 -16.32
N THR A 131 12.57 -9.40 -16.13
CA THR A 131 11.41 -9.10 -15.28
C THR A 131 11.85 -8.82 -13.84
N CYS A 132 12.60 -9.72 -13.21
CA CYS A 132 12.98 -9.61 -11.81
C CYS A 132 14.07 -8.55 -11.54
N GLY A 133 15.00 -8.35 -12.48
CA GLY A 133 16.16 -7.48 -12.31
C GLY A 133 15.93 -6.04 -12.77
N GLY A 134 15.23 -5.84 -13.90
CA GLY A 134 14.99 -4.53 -14.48
C GLY A 134 13.57 -4.03 -14.25
N THR A 135 12.59 -4.75 -14.80
CA THR A 135 11.18 -4.29 -14.82
C THR A 135 10.60 -4.12 -13.42
N LEU A 136 10.92 -5.02 -12.50
CA LEU A 136 10.39 -5.00 -11.14
C LEU A 136 10.79 -3.74 -10.35
N VAL A 137 12.01 -3.21 -10.55
CA VAL A 137 12.46 -1.97 -9.88
C VAL A 137 11.57 -0.80 -10.26
N ARG A 138 11.26 -0.69 -11.56
CA ARG A 138 10.36 0.34 -12.09
C ARG A 138 8.95 0.16 -11.54
N GLN A 139 8.42 -1.06 -11.55
CA GLN A 139 7.09 -1.37 -11.04
C GLN A 139 6.96 -1.06 -9.54
N ILE A 140 7.98 -1.37 -8.72
CA ILE A 140 8.03 -0.97 -7.31
C ILE A 140 7.91 0.56 -7.22
N SER A 141 8.77 1.29 -7.95
CA SER A 141 8.78 2.76 -7.91
C SER A 141 7.44 3.39 -8.31
N GLU A 142 6.85 2.92 -9.41
CA GLU A 142 5.55 3.36 -9.93
C GLU A 142 4.43 3.06 -8.92
N TRP A 143 4.41 1.86 -8.35
CA TRP A 143 3.37 1.46 -7.40
C TRP A 143 3.38 2.30 -6.12
N TYR A 144 4.56 2.57 -5.56
CA TYR A 144 4.70 3.47 -4.42
C TYR A 144 4.24 4.90 -4.74
N ASN A 145 4.59 5.41 -5.93
CA ASN A 145 4.16 6.74 -6.37
C ASN A 145 2.63 6.82 -6.53
N GLU A 146 2.00 5.78 -7.08
CA GLU A 146 0.54 5.73 -7.21
C GLU A 146 -0.16 5.71 -5.84
N VAL A 147 0.30 4.86 -4.92
CA VAL A 147 -0.26 4.77 -3.57
C VAL A 147 -0.10 6.11 -2.85
N LYS A 148 1.10 6.71 -2.91
CA LYS A 148 1.39 8.05 -2.37
C LYS A 148 0.42 9.09 -2.94
N LYS A 149 0.29 9.19 -4.26
CA LYS A 149 -0.60 10.16 -4.93
C LYS A 149 -2.05 10.01 -4.49
N ARG A 150 -2.56 8.77 -4.42
CA ARG A 150 -3.96 8.50 -4.01
C ARG A 150 -4.19 8.88 -2.54
N GLN A 151 -3.28 8.51 -1.64
CA GLN A 151 -3.43 8.81 -0.22
C GLN A 151 -3.29 10.30 0.09
N LEU A 152 -2.28 10.97 -0.50
CA LEU A 152 -2.10 12.41 -0.31
C LEU A 152 -3.28 13.23 -0.87
N LYS A 153 -3.91 12.79 -1.97
CA LYS A 153 -5.14 13.43 -2.46
C LYS A 153 -6.27 13.35 -1.43
N ASN A 154 -6.48 12.18 -0.84
CA ASN A 154 -7.53 12.00 0.16
C ASN A 154 -7.26 12.82 1.43
N ILE A 155 -6.02 12.83 1.90
CA ILE A 155 -5.59 13.62 3.06
C ILE A 155 -5.72 15.12 2.77
N GLY A 156 -5.33 15.58 1.59
CA GLY A 156 -5.47 16.98 1.18
C GLY A 156 -6.93 17.44 1.11
N MET A 157 -7.83 16.60 0.58
CA MET A 157 -9.27 16.88 0.59
C MET A 157 -9.83 16.92 2.02
N ALA A 158 -9.42 15.99 2.88
CA ALA A 158 -9.83 15.97 4.28
C ALA A 158 -9.27 17.19 5.04
N ALA A 159 -8.03 17.62 4.75
CA ALA A 159 -7.43 18.82 5.31
C ALA A 159 -8.25 20.04 4.91
N GLN A 160 -8.53 20.25 3.63
CA GLN A 160 -9.33 21.39 3.17
C GLN A 160 -10.71 21.42 3.82
N LYS A 161 -11.35 20.26 3.95
CA LYS A 161 -12.63 20.12 4.64
C LYS A 161 -12.49 20.55 6.11
N LEU A 162 -11.48 20.03 6.80
CA LEU A 162 -11.21 20.35 8.21
C LEU A 162 -10.95 21.84 8.41
N ILE A 163 -10.15 22.46 7.53
CA ILE A 163 -9.87 23.92 7.51
C ILE A 163 -11.17 24.71 7.39
N ASN A 164 -11.99 24.39 6.39
CA ASN A 164 -13.22 25.12 6.12
C ASN A 164 -14.19 25.06 7.30
N TYR A 165 -14.34 23.90 7.96
CA TYR A 165 -15.24 23.76 9.09
C TYR A 165 -14.67 24.30 10.40
N ALA A 166 -13.39 24.08 10.69
CA ALA A 166 -12.77 24.50 11.94
C ALA A 166 -12.60 26.02 12.02
N THR A 167 -12.13 26.66 10.95
CA THR A 167 -11.89 28.12 10.92
C THR A 167 -13.19 28.92 11.00
N ASN A 168 -14.28 28.41 10.42
CA ASN A 168 -15.59 29.07 10.44
C ASN A 168 -16.49 28.61 11.60
N PHE A 169 -15.99 27.72 12.47
CA PHE A 169 -16.82 27.05 13.47
C PHE A 169 -17.44 28.03 14.47
N GLU A 170 -16.63 28.91 15.07
CA GLU A 170 -17.12 29.87 16.06
C GLU A 170 -18.17 30.83 15.46
N THR A 171 -17.95 31.28 14.23
CA THR A 171 -18.91 32.12 13.50
C THR A 171 -20.25 31.40 13.32
N ASN A 172 -20.24 30.14 12.88
CA ASN A 172 -21.47 29.38 12.67
C ASN A 172 -22.13 28.97 13.98
N LEU A 173 -21.34 28.69 15.03
CA LEU A 173 -21.85 28.40 16.37
C LEU A 173 -22.61 29.61 16.93
N ASN A 174 -22.04 30.81 16.81
CA ASN A 174 -22.69 32.05 17.24
C ASN A 174 -23.98 32.35 16.46
N LYS A 175 -24.02 32.01 15.16
CA LYS A 175 -25.26 32.12 14.37
C LYS A 175 -26.35 31.18 14.89
N MET A 176 -25.98 29.93 15.20
CA MET A 176 -26.91 28.95 15.77
C MET A 176 -27.44 29.42 17.13
N LEU A 177 -26.56 29.89 18.03
CA LEU A 177 -26.99 30.40 19.35
C LEU A 177 -27.96 31.57 19.23
N LYS A 178 -27.69 32.54 18.34
CA LYS A 178 -28.62 33.64 18.06
C LYS A 178 -29.96 33.19 17.48
N ALA A 179 -29.99 32.09 16.73
CA ALA A 179 -31.24 31.53 16.22
C ALA A 179 -32.03 30.86 17.37
N VAL A 180 -31.35 30.09 18.21
CA VAL A 180 -31.93 29.46 19.41
C VAL A 180 -32.53 30.49 20.37
N GLU A 181 -31.84 31.62 20.60
CA GLU A 181 -32.32 32.70 21.47
C GLU A 181 -33.61 33.37 20.98
N LYS A 182 -33.86 33.37 19.66
CA LYS A 182 -35.06 33.96 19.06
C LYS A 182 -36.27 33.03 19.07
N GLU A 183 -36.07 31.75 19.35
CA GLU A 183 -37.15 30.78 19.39
C GLU A 183 -37.76 30.68 20.79
N ASN A 184 -39.08 30.51 20.84
CA ASN A 184 -39.80 30.24 22.10
C ASN A 184 -40.10 28.75 22.27
N GLU A 185 -40.18 27.98 21.18
CA GLU A 185 -40.51 26.57 21.21
C GLU A 185 -39.29 25.68 21.43
N GLU A 186 -39.39 24.79 22.41
CA GLU A 186 -38.35 23.82 22.77
C GLU A 186 -37.88 22.97 21.57
N LYS A 187 -38.83 22.46 20.78
CA LYS A 187 -38.54 21.66 19.59
C LYS A 187 -37.79 22.46 18.52
N ALA A 188 -38.13 23.74 18.34
CA ALA A 188 -37.47 24.62 17.37
C ALA A 188 -36.01 24.88 17.78
N LYS A 189 -35.75 25.15 19.06
CA LYS A 189 -34.38 25.31 19.60
C LYS A 189 -33.51 24.08 19.34
N ILE A 190 -34.02 22.88 19.66
CA ILE A 190 -33.32 21.61 19.44
C ILE A 190 -33.09 21.36 17.93
N SER A 191 -34.04 21.78 17.08
CA SER A 191 -33.92 21.67 15.62
C SER A 191 -32.78 22.53 15.06
N HIS A 192 -32.62 23.78 15.53
CA HIS A 192 -31.49 24.64 15.16
C HIS A 192 -30.15 24.02 15.53
N PHE A 193 -30.02 23.46 16.75
CA PHE A 193 -28.82 22.73 17.16
C PHE A 193 -28.56 21.51 16.28
N THR A 194 -29.60 20.72 16.00
CA THR A 194 -29.50 19.51 15.17
C THR A 194 -29.00 19.86 13.77
N SER A 195 -29.54 20.93 13.17
CA SER A 195 -29.14 21.43 11.87
C SER A 195 -27.66 21.82 11.86
N PHE A 196 -27.22 22.64 12.84
CA PHE A 196 -25.81 23.00 13.03
C PHE A 196 -24.89 21.77 13.18
N ARG A 197 -25.31 20.76 13.97
CA ARG A 197 -24.55 19.52 14.13
C ARG A 197 -24.39 18.79 12.81
N THR A 198 -25.48 18.60 12.06
CA THR A 198 -25.45 17.86 10.81
C THR A 198 -24.62 18.56 9.73
N GLU A 199 -24.59 19.89 9.71
CA GLU A 199 -23.86 20.66 8.72
C GLU A 199 -22.39 20.86 9.08
N HIS A 200 -22.09 21.30 10.31
CA HIS A 200 -20.75 21.77 10.67
C HIS A 200 -19.96 20.79 11.53
N ILE A 201 -20.61 20.13 12.50
CA ILE A 201 -19.92 19.15 13.38
C ILE A 201 -19.62 17.87 12.62
N ARG A 202 -20.58 17.38 11.81
CA ARG A 202 -20.36 16.19 10.95
C ARG A 202 -19.26 16.42 9.92
N GLY A 203 -19.09 17.67 9.46
CA GLY A 203 -17.99 18.07 8.59
C GLY A 203 -16.61 17.75 9.19
N ILE A 204 -16.40 18.15 10.44
CA ILE A 204 -15.18 17.85 11.23
C ILE A 204 -15.07 16.35 11.53
N GLY A 205 -16.17 15.73 12.01
CA GLY A 205 -16.21 14.31 12.38
C GLY A 205 -15.93 13.34 11.22
N THR A 206 -16.18 13.77 9.97
CA THR A 206 -15.87 12.97 8.77
C THR A 206 -14.47 13.22 8.20
N ALA A 207 -13.85 14.36 8.49
CA ALA A 207 -12.50 14.69 8.03
C ALA A 207 -11.42 14.12 8.97
N LEU A 208 -11.61 14.20 10.29
CA LEU A 208 -10.64 13.75 11.29
C LEU A 208 -10.20 12.27 11.18
N PRO A 209 -11.05 11.31 10.77
CA PRO A 209 -10.62 9.92 10.60
C PRO A 209 -9.48 9.72 9.60
N PHE A 210 -9.29 10.62 8.64
CA PHE A 210 -8.15 10.60 7.72
C PHE A 210 -6.82 10.91 8.42
N PHE A 211 -6.88 11.54 9.61
CA PHE A 211 -5.74 11.90 10.44
C PHE A 211 -5.51 10.95 11.63
N ARG A 212 -6.24 9.83 11.71
CA ARG A 212 -6.21 8.90 12.85
C ARG A 212 -4.84 8.31 13.20
N LYS A 213 -3.89 8.36 12.27
CA LYS A 213 -2.52 7.84 12.45
C LYS A 213 -1.57 8.89 13.00
N ASP A 214 -1.92 10.16 12.89
CA ASP A 214 -1.22 11.24 13.58
C ASP A 214 -1.71 11.30 15.03
N ASN A 215 -0.77 11.09 15.96
CA ASN A 215 -1.07 11.02 17.38
C ASN A 215 -1.67 12.33 17.90
N ASP A 216 -1.33 13.46 17.31
CA ASP A 216 -1.80 14.77 17.77
C ASP A 216 -3.30 14.96 17.51
N PHE A 217 -3.86 14.29 16.50
CA PHE A 217 -5.29 14.32 16.19
C PHE A 217 -6.12 13.28 16.96
N LYS A 218 -5.49 12.32 17.65
CA LYS A 218 -6.23 11.25 18.37
C LYS A 218 -7.20 11.80 19.43
N PRO A 219 -6.83 12.77 20.28
CA PRO A 219 -7.76 13.33 21.26
C PRO A 219 -8.99 13.98 20.60
N ALA A 220 -8.76 14.76 19.53
CA ALA A 220 -9.82 15.41 18.78
C ALA A 220 -10.76 14.39 18.13
N LEU A 221 -10.22 13.32 17.53
CA LEU A 221 -11.02 12.29 16.86
C LEU A 221 -12.10 11.69 17.77
N SER A 222 -11.77 11.41 19.04
CA SER A 222 -12.71 10.83 20.00
C SER A 222 -13.90 11.74 20.27
N PHE A 223 -13.62 13.01 20.61
CA PHE A 223 -14.67 13.99 20.89
C PHE A 223 -15.56 14.24 19.66
N TRP A 224 -14.95 14.55 18.52
CA TRP A 224 -15.71 14.92 17.31
C TRP A 224 -16.49 13.74 16.71
N LYS A 225 -16.05 12.50 16.94
CA LYS A 225 -16.85 11.30 16.62
C LYS A 225 -18.12 11.25 17.45
N THR A 226 -18.03 11.50 18.76
CA THR A 226 -19.20 11.54 19.64
C THR A 226 -20.09 12.73 19.29
N ALA A 227 -19.52 13.93 19.15
CA ALA A 227 -20.24 15.16 18.86
C ALA A 227 -21.02 15.12 17.54
N SER A 228 -20.51 14.38 16.54
CA SER A 228 -21.18 14.19 15.25
C SER A 228 -22.27 13.12 15.27
N SER A 229 -22.41 12.33 16.33
CA SER A 229 -23.46 11.30 16.46
C SER A 229 -24.81 11.89 16.87
N ASP A 230 -25.90 11.19 16.58
CA ASP A 230 -27.25 11.63 16.94
C ASP A 230 -27.45 11.66 18.46
N GLY A 231 -26.73 10.80 19.19
CA GLY A 231 -26.73 10.78 20.66
C GLY A 231 -26.12 12.02 21.32
N TYR A 232 -25.49 12.93 20.55
CA TYR A 232 -24.99 14.20 21.07
C TYR A 232 -26.03 15.32 21.05
N ASN A 233 -27.18 15.14 20.40
CA ASN A 233 -28.25 16.12 20.41
C ASN A 233 -28.69 16.43 21.85
N PRO A 234 -29.00 17.70 22.17
CA PRO A 234 -29.58 18.08 23.45
C PRO A 234 -30.95 17.44 23.60
N LYS A 235 -31.25 16.96 24.81
CA LYS A 235 -32.60 16.47 25.16
C LYS A 235 -33.52 17.63 25.51
N GLU A 236 -32.95 18.67 26.10
CA GLU A 236 -33.59 19.90 26.54
C GLU A 236 -32.75 21.11 26.07
N SER A 237 -33.39 22.25 25.84
CA SER A 237 -32.78 23.46 25.31
C SER A 237 -31.80 24.10 26.27
N ASN A 238 -31.98 23.88 27.58
CA ASN A 238 -31.02 24.27 28.62
C ASN A 238 -29.64 23.60 28.47
N GLU A 239 -29.54 22.47 27.75
CA GLU A 239 -28.26 21.78 27.49
C GLU A 239 -27.45 22.42 26.37
N ILE A 240 -28.08 23.26 25.53
CA ILE A 240 -27.47 23.82 24.30
C ILE A 240 -26.22 24.64 24.65
N ASP A 241 -26.30 25.52 25.65
CA ASP A 241 -25.20 26.40 26.05
C ASP A 241 -24.00 25.62 26.58
N GLY A 242 -24.25 24.57 27.38
CA GLY A 242 -23.20 23.70 27.92
C GLY A 242 -22.46 22.98 26.79
N LYS A 243 -23.21 22.41 25.84
CA LYS A 243 -22.64 21.76 24.65
C LYS A 243 -21.89 22.75 23.77
N ALA A 244 -22.42 23.96 23.58
CA ALA A 244 -21.77 25.02 22.80
C ALA A 244 -20.41 25.42 23.40
N ARG A 245 -20.34 25.63 24.72
CA ARG A 245 -19.09 25.91 25.43
C ARG A 245 -18.06 24.79 25.26
N GLN A 246 -18.49 23.54 25.39
CA GLN A 246 -17.61 22.38 25.18
C GLN A 246 -17.07 22.35 23.74
N MET A 247 -17.92 22.59 22.74
CA MET A 247 -17.49 22.61 21.33
C MET A 247 -16.50 23.74 21.02
N THR A 248 -16.66 24.91 21.63
CA THR A 248 -15.71 26.03 21.51
C THR A 248 -14.33 25.65 22.06
N ILE A 249 -14.27 24.96 23.20
CA ILE A 249 -13.01 24.49 23.77
C ILE A 249 -12.35 23.48 22.82
N GLU A 250 -13.10 22.51 22.33
CA GLU A 250 -12.58 21.44 21.49
C GLU A 250 -12.17 21.92 20.09
N VAL A 251 -12.85 22.92 19.52
CA VAL A 251 -12.43 23.50 18.22
C VAL A 251 -11.15 24.32 18.36
N LYS A 252 -10.95 25.02 19.48
CA LYS A 252 -9.68 25.74 19.75
C LYS A 252 -8.51 24.78 19.87
N LYS A 253 -8.68 23.65 20.57
CA LYS A 253 -7.68 22.58 20.64
C LYS A 253 -7.37 22.03 19.24
N LEU A 254 -8.41 21.77 18.44
CA LEU A 254 -8.26 21.30 17.06
C LEU A 254 -7.48 22.31 16.19
N LEU A 255 -7.82 23.60 16.24
CA LEU A 255 -7.12 24.65 15.50
C LEU A 255 -5.64 24.74 15.90
N GLN A 256 -5.31 24.54 17.18
CA GLN A 256 -3.92 24.52 17.64
C GLN A 256 -3.14 23.34 17.03
N ILE A 257 -3.73 22.15 16.99
CA ILE A 257 -3.14 20.98 16.31
C ILE A 257 -2.96 21.27 14.82
N MET A 258 -3.95 21.88 14.17
CA MET A 258 -3.87 22.20 12.74
C MET A 258 -2.75 23.19 12.42
N LYS A 259 -2.54 24.21 13.27
CA LYS A 259 -1.41 25.17 13.16
C LYS A 259 -0.06 24.49 13.33
N SER A 260 0.10 23.62 14.34
CA SER A 260 1.37 22.92 14.57
C SER A 260 1.73 21.99 13.40
N LYS A 261 0.73 21.49 12.69
CA LYS A 261 0.86 20.64 11.51
C LYS A 261 0.91 21.41 10.18
N GLN A 262 0.94 22.75 10.23
CA GLN A 262 0.96 23.62 9.06
C GLN A 262 -0.19 23.34 8.07
N LEU A 263 -1.36 22.96 8.59
CA LEU A 263 -2.58 22.83 7.79
C LEU A 263 -3.28 24.18 7.60
N ILE A 264 -3.05 25.14 8.50
CA ILE A 264 -3.52 26.52 8.47
C ILE A 264 -2.44 27.47 8.95
#